data_AF-A0A351JZ18-F1
#
_entry.id   AF-A0A351JZ18-F1
#
_cell.length_a   1.000
_cell.length_b   1.000
_cell.length_c   1.000
_cell.angle_alpha   90.00
_cell.angle_beta   90.00
_cell.angle_gamma   90.00
#
_symmetry.space_group_name_H-M   'P 1'
#
loop_
_entity.id
_entity.type
_entity.pdbx_description
1 polymer ?
#
loop_
_entity_poly.entity_id
_entity_poly.type
_entity_poly.pdbx_seq_one_letter_code
_entity_poly.pdbx_strand_id
1 'polypeptide(L)'
;MPIYEFRCQDCRSKTSVFARSISSPVDATCSSCGSKELLRMVSSFGISKTVRGVHEASGEPGMFAGPDYYRDPRNIGRSAEKRFAEMGMDMPSQVRSMIDAAREGEMPASVKDLQPNVKEV
;
A
#
# COMPACT_ATOMS: atom_id res chain seq x y z
N MET A 1 26.72 12.47 -7.55
CA MET A 1 27.39 12.96 -6.34
C MET A 1 26.48 12.68 -5.14
N PRO A 2 26.73 11.64 -4.33
CA PRO A 2 25.81 11.27 -3.26
C PRO A 2 25.93 12.24 -2.07
N ILE A 3 24.78 12.74 -1.62
CA ILE A 3 24.64 13.52 -0.39
C ILE A 3 24.03 12.58 0.64
N TYR A 4 24.64 12.49 1.82
CA TYR A 4 24.12 11.69 2.92
C TYR A 4 23.69 12.61 4.07
N GLU A 5 22.63 12.20 4.76
CA GLU A 5 22.14 12.89 5.94
C GLU A 5 22.75 12.28 7.19
N PHE A 6 23.10 13.13 8.15
CA PHE A 6 23.59 12.75 9.47
C PHE A 6 22.76 13.44 10.55
N ARG A 7 22.60 12.78 11.70
CA ARG A 7 21.94 13.31 12.88
C ARG A 7 22.94 13.38 14.03
N CYS A 8 23.11 14.59 14.57
CA CYS A 8 23.95 14.81 15.74
C CYS A 8 23.35 14.15 16.98
N GLN A 9 24.19 13.50 17.79
CA GLN A 9 23.74 12.89 19.04
C GLN A 9 23.46 13.92 20.14
N ASP A 10 24.13 15.08 20.13
CA ASP A 10 23.99 16.08 21.18
C ASP A 10 22.77 16.98 20.98
N CYS A 11 22.66 17.63 19.81
CA CYS A 11 21.59 18.60 19.55
C CYS A 11 20.43 18.04 18.68
N ARG A 12 20.55 16.80 18.19
CA ARG A 12 19.57 16.12 17.32
C ARG A 12 19.28 16.82 15.99
N SER A 13 20.02 17.86 15.61
CA SER A 13 19.87 18.51 14.31
C SER A 13 20.40 17.61 13.18
N LYS A 14 19.87 17.84 11.97
CA LYS A 14 20.29 17.15 10.75
C LYS A 14 21.34 17.98 10.01
N THR A 15 22.36 17.32 9.49
CA THR A 15 23.38 17.92 8.64
C THR A 15 23.58 17.05 7.39
N SER A 16 23.55 17.69 6.22
CA SER A 16 23.76 17.02 4.94
C SER A 16 25.20 17.16 4.51
N VAL A 17 25.86 16.03 4.22
CA VAL A 17 27.28 16.00 3.89
C VAL A 17 27.48 15.29 2.56
N PHE A 18 28.27 15.91 1.68
CA PHE A 18 28.74 15.26 0.48
C PHE A 18 29.82 14.24 0.82
N ALA A 19 29.62 12.98 0.44
CA ALA A 19 30.64 11.95 0.53
C ALA A 19 30.85 11.28 -0.82
N ARG A 20 32.09 10.90 -1.13
CA ARG A 20 32.43 10.29 -2.42
C ARG A 20 31.79 8.90 -2.59
N SER A 21 31.62 8.17 -1.49
CA SER A 21 30.98 6.86 -1.44
C SER A 21 30.41 6.58 -0.05
N ILE A 22 29.64 5.49 0.09
CA ILE A 22 29.08 5.06 1.37
C ILE A 22 30.15 4.68 2.41
N SER A 23 31.31 4.18 1.98
CA SER A 23 32.41 3.74 2.84
C SER A 23 33.48 4.80 3.04
N SER A 24 33.36 5.96 2.40
CA SER A 24 34.34 7.03 2.56
C SER A 24 34.28 7.59 3.99
N PRO A 25 35.43 7.80 4.65
CA PRO A 25 35.45 8.52 5.93
C PRO A 25 34.94 9.94 5.69
N VAL A 26 34.05 10.39 6.58
CA VAL A 26 33.46 11.73 6.53
C VAL A 26 33.89 12.48 7.78
N ASP A 27 34.78 13.46 7.61
CA ASP A 27 35.17 14.38 8.70
C ASP A 27 34.21 15.58 8.69
N ALA A 28 32.99 15.35 9.18
CA ALA A 28 31.96 16.36 9.28
C ALA A 28 31.65 16.69 10.73
N THR A 29 31.31 17.96 10.95
CA THR A 29 30.79 18.45 12.22
C THR A 29 29.33 18.83 12.08
N CYS A 30 28.61 18.79 13.20
CA CYS A 30 27.25 19.29 13.25
C CYS A 30 27.21 20.80 12.90
N SER A 31 26.37 21.18 11.94
CA SER A 31 26.19 22.58 11.54
C SER A 31 25.54 23.47 12.62
N SER A 32 24.97 22.88 13.68
CA SER A 32 24.29 23.62 14.76
C SER A 32 25.13 23.77 16.01
N CYS A 33 25.87 22.73 16.43
CA CYS A 33 26.63 22.75 17.69
C CYS A 33 28.13 22.44 17.54
N GLY A 34 28.61 22.08 16.34
CA GLY A 34 30.02 21.77 16.08
C GLY A 34 30.49 20.39 16.58
N SER A 35 29.63 19.58 17.21
CA SER A 35 29.97 18.24 17.67
C SER A 35 30.37 17.31 16.50
N LYS A 36 31.28 16.37 16.78
CA LYS A 36 31.71 15.31 15.86
C LYS A 36 30.91 14.01 16.01
N GLU A 37 30.06 13.92 17.04
CA GLU A 37 29.21 12.75 17.31
C GLU A 37 27.99 12.76 16.36
N LEU A 38 28.22 12.28 15.13
CA LEU A 38 27.23 12.20 14.06
C LEU A 38 26.87 10.74 13.75
N LEU A 39 25.57 10.42 13.74
CA LEU A 39 25.08 9.16 13.21
C LEU A 39 24.50 9.36 11.82
N ARG A 40 24.93 8.53 10.87
CA ARG A 40 24.36 8.53 9.52
C ARG A 40 22.90 8.11 9.55
N MET A 41 22.08 8.84 8.81
CA MET A 41 20.67 8.51 8.62
C MET A 41 20.45 7.94 7.22
N VAL A 42 19.50 7.01 7.17
CA VAL A 42 18.90 6.56 5.91
C VAL A 42 17.71 7.46 5.65
N SER A 43 17.64 8.04 4.45
CA SER A 43 16.50 8.87 4.06
C SER A 43 15.21 8.04 4.12
N SER A 44 14.09 8.67 4.50
CA SER A 44 12.80 8.00 4.49
C SER A 44 12.42 7.63 3.05
N PHE A 45 11.97 6.39 2.85
CA PHE A 45 11.47 5.92 1.57
C PHE A 45 10.08 5.30 1.74
N GLY A 46 9.25 5.40 0.69
CA GLY A 46 7.96 4.73 0.65
C GLY A 46 8.10 3.31 0.11
N ILE A 47 7.43 2.35 0.74
CA ILE A 47 7.31 0.97 0.25
C ILE A 47 5.85 0.74 -0.13
N SER A 48 5.62 0.28 -1.36
CA SER A 48 4.28 -0.11 -1.80
C SER A 48 3.85 -1.41 -1.10
N LYS A 49 2.63 -1.42 -0.56
CA LYS A 49 2.07 -2.65 0.04
C LYS A 49 1.74 -3.66 -1.06
N THR A 50 2.16 -4.91 -0.87
CA THR A 50 1.74 -6.03 -1.69
C THR A 50 0.24 -6.31 -1.49
N VAL A 51 -0.39 -6.97 -2.46
CA VAL A 51 -1.80 -7.40 -2.36
C VAL A 51 -2.02 -8.22 -1.08
N ARG A 52 -1.11 -9.16 -0.77
CA ARG A 52 -1.17 -9.95 0.47
C ARG A 52 -1.11 -9.10 1.72
N GLY A 53 -0.19 -8.13 1.80
CA GLY A 53 -0.07 -7.25 2.96
C GLY A 53 -1.26 -6.33 3.16
N VAL A 54 -1.98 -6.00 2.09
CA VAL A 54 -3.25 -5.27 2.14
C VAL A 54 -4.34 -6.16 2.71
N HIS A 55 -4.45 -7.39 2.21
CA HIS A 55 -5.44 -8.35 2.69
C HIS A 55 -5.29 -8.64 4.19
N GLU A 56 -4.05 -8.80 4.66
CA GLU A 56 -3.73 -9.00 6.08
C GLU A 56 -4.12 -7.78 6.92
N ALA A 57 -3.76 -6.57 6.48
CA ALA A 57 -4.09 -5.33 7.19
C ALA A 57 -5.60 -5.05 7.23
N SER A 58 -6.34 -5.47 6.20
CA SER A 58 -7.79 -5.28 6.10
C SER A 58 -8.60 -6.35 6.83
N GLY A 59 -7.97 -7.41 7.34
CA GLY A 59 -8.64 -8.52 8.02
C GLY A 59 -9.50 -9.37 7.09
N GLU A 60 -10.27 -10.29 7.66
CA GLU A 60 -11.08 -11.26 6.93
C GLU A 60 -12.19 -10.59 6.09
N PRO A 61 -12.47 -11.07 4.86
CA PRO A 61 -13.61 -10.59 4.08
C PRO A 61 -14.91 -11.04 4.75
N GLY A 62 -15.66 -10.07 5.27
CA GLY A 62 -16.99 -10.29 5.86
C GLY A 62 -18.12 -9.81 4.94
N MET A 63 -19.35 -10.26 5.19
CA MET A 63 -20.57 -9.75 4.54
C MET A 63 -20.84 -8.28 4.87
N PHE A 64 -20.41 -7.81 6.05
CA PHE A 64 -20.58 -6.46 6.53
C PHE A 64 -19.24 -5.89 7.01
N ALA A 65 -18.30 -5.75 6.09
CA ALA A 65 -17.05 -5.07 6.41
C ALA A 65 -17.33 -3.59 6.72
N GLY A 66 -16.61 -3.03 7.70
CA GLY A 66 -16.78 -1.63 8.10
C GLY A 66 -16.51 -0.66 6.94
N PRO A 67 -16.94 0.61 7.04
CA PRO A 67 -16.80 1.61 5.97
C PRO A 67 -15.37 1.75 5.43
N ASP A 68 -14.37 1.58 6.29
CA ASP A 68 -12.94 1.71 5.94
C ASP A 68 -12.39 0.54 5.09
N TYR A 69 -13.08 -0.59 5.03
CA TYR A 69 -12.60 -1.79 4.34
C TYR A 69 -12.47 -1.58 2.82
N TYR A 70 -13.45 -0.92 2.21
CA TYR A 70 -13.50 -0.65 0.77
C TYR A 70 -12.72 0.60 0.35
N ARG A 71 -12.03 1.26 1.29
CA ARG A 71 -11.13 2.38 0.97
C ARG A 71 -9.97 1.95 0.07
N ASP A 72 -9.54 0.69 0.20
CA ASP A 72 -8.59 0.09 -0.72
C ASP A 72 -9.34 -0.71 -1.79
N PRO A 73 -9.27 -0.31 -3.08
CA PRO A 73 -10.01 -0.99 -4.15
C PRO A 73 -9.65 -2.47 -4.26
N ARG A 74 -8.44 -2.88 -3.84
CA ARG A 74 -8.01 -4.29 -3.86
C ARG A 74 -8.87 -5.21 -2.98
N ASN A 75 -9.65 -4.65 -2.06
CA ASN A 75 -10.59 -5.42 -1.24
C ASN A 75 -11.93 -5.69 -1.95
N ILE A 76 -12.23 -5.00 -3.05
CA ILE A 76 -13.44 -5.25 -3.85
C ILE A 76 -13.37 -6.68 -4.42
N GLY A 77 -14.47 -7.41 -4.29
CA GLY A 77 -14.59 -8.79 -4.78
C GLY A 77 -14.05 -9.88 -3.86
N ARG A 78 -13.24 -9.56 -2.82
CA ARG A 78 -12.68 -10.58 -1.90
C ARG A 78 -13.74 -11.47 -1.25
N SER A 79 -14.87 -10.88 -0.82
CA SER A 79 -15.97 -11.64 -0.20
C SER A 79 -16.65 -12.58 -1.20
N ALA A 80 -16.73 -12.19 -2.47
CA ALA A 80 -17.23 -13.06 -3.53
C ALA A 80 -16.23 -14.18 -3.81
N GLU A 81 -14.96 -13.86 -4.07
CA GLU A 81 -13.89 -14.83 -4.31
C GLU A 81 -13.80 -15.89 -3.20
N LYS A 82 -13.84 -15.45 -1.93
CA LYS A 82 -13.83 -16.34 -0.77
C LYS A 82 -15.03 -17.30 -0.76
N ARG A 83 -16.24 -16.79 -1.02
CA ARG A 83 -17.46 -17.61 -1.06
C ARG A 83 -17.43 -18.67 -2.14
N PHE A 84 -16.98 -18.32 -3.35
CA PHE A 84 -16.86 -19.28 -4.45
C PHE A 84 -15.84 -20.38 -4.11
N ALA A 85 -14.70 -20.00 -3.50
CA ALA A 85 -13.70 -20.95 -3.04
C ALA A 85 -14.25 -21.89 -1.94
N GLU A 86 -14.97 -21.36 -0.95
CA GLU A 86 -15.59 -22.16 0.12
C GLU A 86 -16.66 -23.13 -0.39
N MET A 87 -17.41 -22.73 -1.42
CA MET A 87 -18.39 -23.59 -2.08
C MET A 87 -17.78 -24.57 -3.09
N GLY A 88 -16.45 -24.52 -3.31
CA GLY A 88 -15.78 -25.35 -4.31
C GLY A 88 -16.23 -25.08 -5.74
N MET A 89 -16.77 -23.89 -6.01
CA MET A 89 -17.26 -23.49 -7.32
C MET A 89 -16.26 -22.58 -8.02
N ASP A 90 -16.02 -22.84 -9.30
CA ASP A 90 -15.23 -21.92 -10.12
C ASP A 90 -15.97 -20.61 -10.34
N MET A 91 -15.29 -19.51 -10.04
CA MET A 91 -15.84 -18.19 -10.30
C MET A 91 -15.92 -17.93 -11.81
N PRO A 92 -17.11 -17.60 -12.36
CA PRO A 92 -17.27 -17.30 -13.78
C PRO A 92 -16.39 -16.13 -14.23
N SER A 93 -15.89 -16.20 -15.48
CA SER A 93 -15.03 -15.16 -16.05
C SER A 93 -15.69 -13.78 -16.09
N GLN A 94 -17.00 -13.72 -16.33
CA GLN A 94 -17.78 -12.49 -16.31
C GLN A 94 -17.74 -11.81 -14.94
N VAL A 95 -17.86 -12.59 -13.86
CA VAL A 95 -17.82 -12.07 -12.47
C VAL A 95 -16.42 -11.55 -12.14
N ARG A 96 -15.37 -12.27 -12.55
CA ARG A 96 -13.97 -11.80 -12.38
C ARG A 96 -13.75 -10.46 -13.09
N SER A 97 -14.18 -10.36 -14.35
CA SER A 97 -14.07 -9.12 -15.12
C SER A 97 -14.80 -7.95 -14.47
N MET A 98 -15.97 -8.19 -13.87
CA MET A 98 -16.72 -7.14 -13.15
C MET A 98 -16.01 -6.70 -11.87
N ILE A 99 -15.41 -7.64 -11.13
CA ILE A 99 -14.61 -7.33 -9.94
C ILE A 99 -13.39 -6.48 -10.33
N ASP A 100 -12.68 -6.86 -11.39
CA ASP A 100 -11.49 -6.15 -11.84
C ASP A 100 -11.85 -4.75 -12.37
N ALA A 101 -12.94 -4.61 -13.13
CA ALA A 101 -13.46 -3.31 -13.55
C ALA A 101 -13.79 -2.40 -12.34
N ALA A 102 -14.45 -2.95 -11.31
CA ALA A 102 -14.76 -2.21 -10.10
C ALA A 102 -13.51 -1.81 -9.30
N ARG A 103 -12.43 -2.59 -9.35
CA ARG A 103 -11.12 -2.24 -8.75
C ARG A 103 -10.47 -1.05 -9.45
N GLU A 104 -10.65 -0.94 -10.76
CA GLU A 104 -10.18 0.18 -11.58
C GLU A 104 -11.11 1.42 -11.50
N GLY A 105 -12.23 1.31 -10.76
CA GLY A 105 -13.18 2.41 -10.55
C GLY A 105 -14.27 2.50 -11.62
N GLU A 106 -14.43 1.48 -12.46
CA GLU A 106 -15.54 1.39 -13.40
C GLU A 106 -16.82 0.96 -12.67
N MET A 107 -17.87 1.76 -12.83
CA MET A 107 -19.19 1.43 -12.28
C MET A 107 -19.78 0.26 -13.09
N PRO A 108 -20.32 -0.79 -12.43
CA PRO A 108 -20.97 -1.86 -13.16
C PRO A 108 -22.17 -1.32 -13.96
N ALA A 109 -22.44 -1.94 -15.11
CA ALA A 109 -23.66 -1.69 -15.87
C ALA A 109 -24.90 -1.92 -14.98
N SER A 110 -25.97 -1.20 -15.27
CA SER A 110 -27.17 -1.25 -14.45
C SER A 110 -27.72 -2.68 -14.37
N VAL A 111 -28.27 -3.07 -13.22
CA VAL A 111 -28.76 -4.44 -12.96
C VAL A 111 -29.78 -4.91 -14.00
N LYS A 112 -30.45 -3.96 -14.68
CA LYS A 112 -31.37 -4.19 -15.80
C LYS A 112 -30.71 -4.87 -17.01
N ASP A 113 -29.41 -4.70 -17.19
CA ASP A 113 -28.67 -5.20 -18.35
C ASP A 113 -28.09 -6.62 -18.11
N LEU A 114 -28.20 -7.15 -16.88
CA LEU A 114 -27.57 -8.40 -16.46
C LEU A 114 -28.53 -9.57 -16.28
N GLN A 115 -29.85 -9.34 -16.33
CA GLN A 115 -30.87 -10.38 -16.21
C GLN A 115 -32.02 -10.17 -17.20
N PRO A 116 -31.97 -10.73 -18.42
CA PRO A 116 -33.07 -10.57 -19.38
C PRO A 116 -34.36 -11.31 -19.00
N ASN A 117 -34.42 -12.05 -17.87
CA ASN A 117 -35.55 -12.94 -17.55
C ASN A 117 -36.02 -12.95 -16.08
N VAL A 118 -35.70 -11.96 -15.25
CA VAL A 118 -36.31 -11.86 -13.91
C VAL A 118 -37.47 -10.87 -13.97
N LYS A 119 -38.71 -11.39 -13.98
CA LYS A 119 -39.93 -10.59 -13.77
C LYS A 119 -40.01 -10.21 -12.30
N GLU A 120 -40.11 -8.92 -12.03
CA GLU A 120 -40.40 -8.37 -10.70
C GLU A 120 -41.76 -8.91 -10.23
N VAL A 121 -41.82 -9.40 -8.99
CA VAL A 121 -43.06 -9.66 -8.22
C VAL A 121 -43.26 -8.49 -7.28
#